data_AF-A0A970PI48-F1
#
_entry.id   AF-A0A970PI48-F1
#
_cell.length_a   1.000
_cell.length_b   1.000
_cell.length_c   1.000
_cell.angle_alpha   90.00
_cell.angle_beta   90.00
_cell.angle_gamma   90.00
#
_symmetry.space_group_name_H-M   'P 1'
#
loop_
_entity.id
_entity.type
_entity.pdbx_description
1 polymer ?
#
loop_
_entity_poly.entity_id
_entity_poly.type
_entity_poly.pdbx_seq_one_letter_code
_entity_poly.pdbx_strand_id
1 'polypeptide(L)'
;MPQMVFEYILKKQGIDPKEDLTIVQNIDFGLTSQAFASGQGDYTMEFEPAATALELEGTGKVVASLGVESGKVPYTAFSAKKSYIEKNPDVIQKFTNAIQRGMDYVGSHTPEEIAKAITPQ
;
A
#
# COMPACT_ATOMS: atom_id res chain seq x y z
N MET A 1 0.75 -7.57 -0.50
CA MET A 1 1.77 -6.86 0.31
C MET A 1 1.23 -6.28 1.61
N PRO A 2 0.05 -5.61 1.67
CA PRO A 2 -0.44 -4.98 2.91
C PRO A 2 -0.50 -5.93 4.11
N GLN A 3 -1.02 -7.14 3.91
CA GLN A 3 -1.11 -8.13 4.97
C GLN A 3 0.26 -8.56 5.52
N MET A 4 1.28 -8.75 4.69
CA MET A 4 2.61 -9.17 5.19
C MET A 4 3.25 -8.09 6.07
N VAL A 5 3.05 -6.82 5.71
CA VAL A 5 3.50 -5.69 6.54
C VAL A 5 2.73 -5.66 7.86
N PHE A 6 1.41 -5.89 7.82
CA PHE A 6 0.59 -5.97 9.01
C PHE A 6 1.01 -7.11 9.95
N GLU A 7 1.17 -8.34 9.43
CA GLU A 7 1.66 -9.48 10.22
C GLU A 7 3.07 -9.25 10.79
N TYR A 8 3.95 -8.58 10.04
CA TYR A 8 5.26 -8.18 10.54
C TYR A 8 5.15 -7.24 11.74
N ILE A 9 4.27 -6.23 11.67
CA ILE A 9 4.00 -5.30 12.76
C ILE A 9 3.41 -6.05 13.96
N LEU A 10 2.40 -6.89 13.76
CA LEU A 10 1.77 -7.68 14.81
C LEU A 10 2.80 -8.52 15.57
N LYS A 11 3.63 -9.28 14.85
CA LYS A 11 4.71 -10.08 15.46
C LYS A 11 5.72 -9.24 16.22
N LYS A 12 6.08 -8.06 15.70
CA LYS A 12 6.97 -7.10 16.39
C LYS A 12 6.37 -6.59 17.70
N GLN A 13 5.04 -6.49 17.77
CA GLN A 13 4.29 -6.10 18.95
C GLN A 13 3.91 -7.31 19.84
N GLY A 14 4.40 -8.51 19.53
CA GLY A 14 4.14 -9.72 20.32
C GLY A 14 2.73 -10.31 20.14
N ILE A 15 2.03 -9.95 19.07
CA ILE A 15 0.70 -10.46 18.73
C ILE A 15 0.84 -11.58 17.70
N ASP A 16 0.24 -12.74 17.96
CA ASP A 16 0.18 -13.86 17.01
C ASP A 16 -0.97 -13.64 16.01
N PRO A 17 -0.67 -13.46 14.71
CA PRO A 17 -1.69 -13.21 13.70
C PRO A 17 -2.63 -14.40 13.42
N LYS A 18 -2.38 -15.58 14.02
CA LYS A 18 -3.23 -16.77 13.87
C LYS A 18 -4.14 -17.03 15.06
N GLU A 19 -3.69 -16.67 16.25
CA GLU A 19 -4.37 -17.04 17.50
C GLU A 19 -5.03 -15.83 18.17
N ASP A 20 -4.44 -14.64 18.08
CA ASP A 20 -4.91 -13.46 18.81
C ASP A 20 -5.98 -12.65 18.04
N LEU A 21 -6.08 -12.86 16.73
CA LEU A 21 -7.03 -12.17 15.86
C LEU A 21 -7.34 -12.97 14.60
N THR A 22 -8.38 -12.54 13.87
CA THR A 22 -8.74 -13.10 12.57
C THR A 22 -8.42 -12.09 11.46
N ILE A 23 -7.61 -12.49 10.48
CA ILE A 23 -7.39 -11.72 9.25
C ILE A 23 -8.35 -12.24 8.17
N VAL A 24 -9.29 -11.40 7.75
CA VAL A 24 -10.24 -11.71 6.68
C VAL A 24 -9.54 -11.57 5.33
N GLN A 25 -9.39 -12.68 4.59
CA GLN A 25 -8.65 -12.73 3.31
C GLN A 25 -9.54 -13.03 2.09
N ASN A 26 -10.84 -13.24 2.29
CA ASN A 26 -11.78 -13.64 1.25
C ASN A 26 -12.56 -12.46 0.64
N ILE A 27 -12.14 -11.22 0.91
CA ILE A 27 -12.72 -9.99 0.37
C ILE A 27 -11.74 -9.41 -0.64
N ASP A 28 -12.26 -8.99 -1.80
CA ASP A 28 -11.44 -8.30 -2.80
C ASP A 28 -10.91 -6.98 -2.23
N PHE A 29 -9.65 -6.67 -2.53
CA PHE A 29 -9.00 -5.48 -2.00
C PHE A 29 -9.77 -4.19 -2.34
N GLY A 30 -10.40 -4.09 -3.52
CA GLY A 30 -11.21 -2.94 -3.89
C GLY A 30 -12.53 -2.80 -3.13
N LEU A 31 -12.89 -3.78 -2.30
CA LEU A 31 -14.16 -3.85 -1.57
C LEU A 31 -13.98 -3.81 -0.04
N THR A 32 -12.75 -3.74 0.47
CA THR A 32 -12.49 -3.80 1.92
C THR A 32 -13.11 -2.62 2.67
N SER A 33 -13.09 -1.42 2.10
CA SER A 33 -13.68 -0.22 2.70
C SER A 33 -15.20 -0.34 2.84
N GLN A 34 -15.88 -0.83 1.78
CA GLN A 34 -17.32 -1.08 1.81
C GLN A 34 -17.69 -2.20 2.78
N ALA A 35 -16.91 -3.28 2.81
CA ALA A 35 -17.15 -4.39 3.72
C ALA A 35 -17.01 -3.95 5.19
N PHE A 36 -16.01 -3.13 5.48
CA PHE A 36 -15.81 -2.51 6.80
C PHE A 36 -16.99 -1.61 7.18
N ALA A 37 -17.40 -0.69 6.31
CA ALA A 37 -18.57 0.17 6.53
C ALA A 37 -19.87 -0.64 6.74
N SER A 38 -19.93 -1.88 6.23
CA SER A 38 -21.04 -2.81 6.40
C SER A 38 -20.93 -3.68 7.67
N GLY A 39 -19.90 -3.48 8.50
CA GLY A 39 -19.71 -4.18 9.77
C GLY A 39 -19.04 -5.55 9.69
N GLN A 40 -18.33 -5.88 8.59
CA GLN A 40 -17.67 -7.18 8.44
C GLN A 40 -16.32 -7.30 9.18
N GLY A 41 -15.86 -6.27 9.89
CA GLY A 41 -14.64 -6.32 10.70
C GLY A 41 -14.47 -5.10 11.61
N ASP A 42 -13.68 -5.27 12.66
CA ASP A 42 -13.40 -4.21 13.64
C ASP A 42 -12.41 -3.16 13.11
N TYR A 43 -11.53 -3.56 12.19
CA TYR A 43 -10.55 -2.72 11.53
C TYR A 43 -10.44 -3.08 10.06
N THR A 44 -10.08 -2.10 9.24
CA THR A 44 -9.67 -2.30 7.86
C THR A 44 -8.34 -1.62 7.58
N MET A 45 -7.59 -2.17 6.62
CA MET A 45 -6.35 -1.60 6.11
C MET A 45 -6.63 -0.95 4.76
N GLU A 46 -6.60 0.38 4.72
CA GLU A 46 -6.95 1.13 3.51
C GLU A 46 -5.79 2.00 3.03
N PHE A 47 -5.73 2.23 1.72
CA PHE A 47 -4.91 3.29 1.14
C PHE A 47 -5.75 4.54 0.93
N GLU A 48 -5.08 5.67 0.68
CA GLU A 48 -5.74 6.83 0.11
C GLU A 48 -6.20 6.55 -1.34
N PRO A 49 -7.37 7.07 -1.75
CA PRO A 49 -8.27 7.96 -1.00
C PRO A 49 -9.34 7.24 -0.15
N ALA A 50 -9.35 5.90 -0.09
CA ALA A 50 -10.41 5.14 0.57
C ALA A 50 -10.46 5.38 2.09
N ALA A 51 -9.29 5.53 2.73
CA ALA A 51 -9.21 5.89 4.14
C ALA A 51 -9.87 7.26 4.42
N THR A 52 -9.53 8.29 3.63
CA THR A 52 -10.18 9.61 3.72
C THR A 52 -11.68 9.53 3.45
N ALA A 53 -12.11 8.74 2.47
CA ALA A 53 -13.53 8.59 2.15
C ALA A 53 -14.34 8.06 3.34
N LEU A 54 -13.84 7.03 4.04
CA LEU A 54 -14.49 6.48 5.25
C LEU A 54 -14.63 7.53 6.37
N GLU A 55 -13.63 8.39 6.56
CA GLU A 55 -13.71 9.47 7.55
C GLU A 55 -14.74 10.54 7.16
N LEU A 56 -14.77 10.94 5.87
CA LEU A 56 -15.71 11.94 5.36
C LEU A 56 -17.16 11.44 5.40
N GLU A 57 -17.37 10.14 5.18
CA GLU A 57 -18.68 9.49 5.28
C GLU A 57 -19.09 9.22 6.74
N GLY A 58 -18.19 9.40 7.70
CA GLY A 58 -18.42 9.14 9.12
C GLY A 58 -18.57 7.66 9.45
N THR A 59 -18.14 6.77 8.55
CA THR A 59 -18.23 5.31 8.68
C THR A 59 -16.93 4.68 9.19
N GLY A 60 -15.87 5.47 9.36
CA GLY A 60 -14.60 5.04 9.93
C GLY A 60 -13.75 6.18 10.46
N LYS A 61 -12.61 5.82 11.04
CA LYS A 61 -11.59 6.77 11.52
C LYS A 61 -10.21 6.18 11.32
N VAL A 62 -9.25 6.97 10.85
CA VAL A 62 -7.85 6.57 10.79
C VAL A 62 -7.28 6.60 12.22
N VAL A 63 -6.85 5.44 12.71
CA VAL A 63 -6.34 5.27 14.09
C VAL A 63 -4.83 5.01 14.15
N ALA A 64 -4.22 4.54 13.07
CA ALA A 64 -2.80 4.21 13.03
C ALA A 64 -2.25 4.23 11.60
N SER A 65 -0.93 4.40 11.47
CA SER A 65 -0.21 4.28 10.19
C SER A 65 0.72 3.06 10.22
N LEU A 66 0.39 2.05 9.42
CA LEU A 66 1.25 0.86 9.27
C LEU A 66 2.61 1.20 8.65
N GLY A 67 2.69 2.26 7.84
CA GLY A 67 3.95 2.73 7.26
C GLY A 67 4.93 3.25 8.33
N VAL A 68 4.41 3.96 9.33
CA VAL A 68 5.23 4.44 10.47
C VAL A 68 5.71 3.26 11.31
N GLU A 69 4.81 2.33 11.64
CA GLU A 69 5.13 1.19 12.52
C GLU A 69 6.08 0.16 11.90
N SER A 70 5.92 -0.09 10.59
CA SER A 70 6.79 -1.02 9.86
C SER A 70 8.19 -0.47 9.61
N GLY A 71 8.36 0.85 9.59
CA GLY A 71 9.61 1.49 9.20
C GLY A 71 9.92 1.28 7.72
N LYS A 72 11.21 1.13 7.36
CA LYS A 72 11.61 0.92 5.96
C LYS A 72 11.40 -0.53 5.55
N VAL A 73 10.40 -0.76 4.70
CA VAL A 73 10.13 -2.07 4.10
C VAL A 73 10.10 -1.97 2.56
N PRO A 74 10.56 -3.00 1.83
CA PRO A 74 10.38 -3.07 0.38
C PRO A 74 8.89 -3.29 0.07
N TYR A 75 8.19 -2.20 -0.28
CA TYR A 75 6.72 -2.25 -0.47
C TYR A 75 6.31 -2.72 -1.86
N THR A 76 6.96 -2.19 -2.89
CA THR A 76 6.69 -2.49 -4.30
C THR A 76 7.93 -3.09 -4.94
N ALA A 77 7.77 -4.22 -5.61
CA ALA A 77 8.80 -4.85 -6.40
C ALA A 77 8.30 -5.03 -7.84
N PHE A 78 9.17 -4.72 -8.81
CA PHE A 78 8.91 -4.97 -10.23
C PHE A 78 9.70 -6.18 -10.67
N SER A 79 9.00 -7.12 -11.31
CA SER A 79 9.59 -8.39 -11.73
C SER A 79 9.31 -8.63 -13.21
N ALA A 80 10.32 -9.12 -13.93
CA ALA A 80 10.20 -9.56 -15.31
C ALA A 80 10.82 -10.95 -15.48
N LYS A 81 10.40 -11.69 -16.51
CA LYS A 81 11.02 -12.98 -16.84
C LYS A 81 12.51 -12.78 -17.12
N LYS A 82 13.35 -13.68 -16.62
CA LYS A 82 14.80 -13.66 -16.87
C LYS A 82 15.13 -13.53 -18.37
N SER A 83 14.45 -14.31 -19.21
CA SER A 83 14.62 -14.25 -20.67
C SER A 83 14.22 -12.91 -21.28
N TYR A 84 13.26 -12.19 -20.70
CA TYR A 84 12.89 -10.85 -21.15
C TYR A 84 13.96 -9.83 -20.79
N ILE A 85 14.53 -9.93 -19.58
CA ILE A 85 15.61 -9.05 -19.12
C ILE A 85 16.85 -9.24 -20.00
N GLU A 86 17.24 -10.48 -20.28
CA GLU A 86 18.39 -10.81 -21.13
C GLU A 86 18.20 -10.34 -22.58
N LYS A 87 16.97 -10.46 -23.11
CA LYS A 87 16.66 -10.06 -24.49
C LYS A 87 16.47 -8.54 -24.66
N ASN A 88 16.04 -7.84 -23.62
CA ASN A 88 15.67 -6.42 -23.70
C ASN A 88 16.37 -5.58 -22.60
N PRO A 89 17.71 -5.62 -22.49
CA PRO A 89 18.43 -4.93 -21.42
C PRO A 89 18.23 -3.41 -21.47
N ASP A 90 18.05 -2.83 -22.66
CA ASP A 90 17.82 -1.38 -22.82
C ASP A 90 16.44 -0.96 -22.29
N VAL A 91 15.41 -1.78 -22.50
CA VAL A 91 14.05 -1.54 -21.97
C VAL A 91 14.07 -1.61 -20.45
N ILE A 92 14.72 -2.63 -19.87
CA ILE A 92 14.86 -2.76 -18.42
C ILE A 92 15.58 -1.54 -17.84
N GLN A 93 16.68 -1.10 -18.44
CA GLN A 93 17.39 0.08 -17.95
C GLN A 93 16.54 1.35 -18.06
N LYS A 94 15.81 1.55 -19.16
CA LYS A 94 14.88 2.69 -19.32
C LYS A 94 13.77 2.66 -18.27
N PHE A 95 13.20 1.49 -17.98
CA PHE A 95 12.20 1.31 -16.95
C PHE A 95 12.76 1.68 -15.56
N THR A 96 13.93 1.13 -15.20
CA THR A 96 14.61 1.45 -13.93
C THR A 96 14.90 2.95 -13.81
N ASN A 97 15.38 3.58 -14.88
CA ASN A 97 15.62 5.03 -14.91
C ASN A 97 14.33 5.84 -14.73
N ALA A 98 13.22 5.39 -15.32
CA ALA A 98 11.92 6.05 -15.16
C ALA A 98 11.42 5.96 -13.71
N ILE A 99 11.56 4.80 -13.06
CA ILE A 99 11.25 4.64 -11.64
C ILE A 99 12.12 5.55 -10.78
N GLN A 100 13.45 5.61 -11.03
CA GLN A 100 14.34 6.51 -10.30
C GLN A 100 13.92 7.97 -10.44
N ARG A 101 13.62 8.42 -11.66
CA ARG A 101 13.11 9.79 -11.91
C ARG A 101 11.81 10.07 -11.16
N GLY A 102 10.91 9.09 -11.10
CA GLY A 102 9.68 9.20 -10.31
C GLY A 102 9.94 9.34 -8.82
N MET A 103 10.86 8.53 -8.27
CA MET A 103 11.28 8.64 -6.87
C MET A 103 11.96 9.97 -6.57
N ASP A 104 12.84 10.44 -7.45
CA ASP A 104 13.50 11.74 -7.32
C ASP A 104 12.49 12.88 -7.35
N TYR A 105 11.50 12.81 -8.26
CA TYR A 105 10.41 13.79 -8.35
C TYR A 105 9.62 13.85 -7.04
N VAL A 106 9.13 12.70 -6.55
CA VAL A 106 8.39 12.61 -5.29
C VAL A 106 9.24 13.08 -4.10
N GLY A 107 10.55 12.79 -4.10
CA GLY A 107 11.45 13.20 -3.01
C GLY A 107 11.85 14.68 -3.01
N SER A 108 11.60 15.41 -4.10
CA SER A 108 12.04 16.81 -4.28
C SER A 108 10.92 17.82 -4.45
N HIS A 109 9.65 17.38 -4.54
CA HIS A 109 8.48 18.23 -4.76
C HIS A 109 7.54 18.22 -3.55
N THR A 110 6.65 19.20 -3.47
CA THR A 110 5.65 19.26 -2.39
C THR A 110 4.51 18.27 -2.65
N PRO A 111 3.75 17.87 -1.60
CA PRO A 111 2.57 17.04 -1.77
C PRO A 111 1.56 17.59 -2.79
N GLU A 112 1.37 18.91 -2.86
CA GLU A 112 0.46 19.56 -3.81
C GLU A 112 0.95 19.43 -5.26
N GLU A 113 2.25 19.60 -5.50
CA GLU A 113 2.87 19.41 -6.81
C GLU A 113 2.76 17.95 -7.26
N ILE A 114 3.02 17.01 -6.34
CA ILE A 114 2.90 15.57 -6.59
C ILE A 114 1.44 15.22 -6.91
N ALA A 115 0.49 15.67 -6.09
CA ALA A 115 -0.93 15.43 -6.31
C ALA A 115 -1.37 15.90 -7.69
N LYS A 116 -0.97 17.11 -8.09
CA LYS A 116 -1.27 17.65 -9.42
C LYS A 116 -0.70 16.82 -10.56
N ALA A 117 0.48 16.20 -10.37
CA ALA A 117 1.12 15.35 -11.37
C ALA A 117 0.45 13.98 -11.54
N ILE A 118 -0.20 13.45 -10.49
CA ILE A 118 -0.81 12.10 -10.49
C ILE A 118 -2.33 12.10 -10.57
N THR A 119 -2.98 13.27 -10.50
CA THR A 119 -4.44 13.39 -10.66
C THR A 119 -4.84 12.81 -12.02
N PRO A 120 -5.95 12.05 -12.12
CA PRO A 120 -6.43 11.54 -13.41
C PRO A 120 -6.52 12.66 -14.46
N GLN A 121 -5.99 12.40 -15.66
CA GLN A 121 -6.19 13.25 -16.83
C GLN A 121 -7.58 13.01 -17.43
#